data_AF-A0A449B3C1-F1
#
_entry.id   AF-A0A449B3C1-F1
#
_cell.length_a   1.000
_cell.length_b   1.000
_cell.length_c   1.000
_cell.angle_alpha   90.00
_cell.angle_beta   90.00
_cell.angle_gamma   90.00
#
_symmetry.space_group_name_H-M   'P 1'
#
loop_
_entity.id
_entity.type
_entity.pdbx_description
1 polymer ?
#
loop_
_entity_poly.entity_id
_entity_poly.type
_entity_poly.pdbx_seq_one_letter_code
_entity_poly.pdbx_strand_id
1 'polypeptide(L)'
;MTGLKVLSNSFNKIIALTEFGSNYVLAFFVLFCLYIFKRAKVQSKLVKSLAFTLITFMSIIMFWAISKAVSNDIPIMYINPITVIFDSIVEIINIKSPKISSFIGLPYVLGFQFLGSLAGFITFVLIFYLFKKVPSNYFEENEKYTLKDILFSNHNEKTLAFSLKEIMFILIMTITISLTSRNSITYGFNHFTLVLANMILLFTILLISSYFNFFTFHIFLGTGFTILNLITSKNKKEKIKIITHYFIDFSATILIPAIIALLTILIIKGGKQKYAY
;
A
#
# COMPACT_ATOMS: atom_id res chain seq x y z
N MET A 1 -20.25 -2.97 -11.14
CA MET A 1 -19.58 -1.69 -11.46
C MET A 1 -18.16 -2.00 -11.93
N THR A 2 -17.56 -1.25 -12.87
CA THR A 2 -16.14 -1.44 -13.26
C THR A 2 -15.24 -0.59 -12.37
N GLY A 3 -13.97 -0.97 -12.19
CA GLY A 3 -12.97 -0.20 -11.43
C GLY A 3 -13.00 1.29 -11.77
N LEU A 4 -12.97 1.63 -13.06
CA LEU A 4 -13.00 3.04 -13.49
C LEU A 4 -14.26 3.78 -13.03
N LYS A 5 -15.46 3.17 -13.15
CA LYS A 5 -16.72 3.84 -12.76
C LYS A 5 -16.79 4.23 -11.27
N VAL A 6 -15.95 3.63 -10.42
CA VAL A 6 -15.82 3.97 -9.00
C VAL A 6 -15.27 5.38 -8.80
N LEU A 7 -14.33 5.77 -9.67
CA LEU A 7 -13.61 7.02 -9.59
C LEU A 7 -14.44 8.19 -10.15
N SER A 8 -15.48 7.88 -10.92
CA SER A 8 -16.52 8.84 -11.33
C SER A 8 -17.70 9.00 -10.35
N ASN A 9 -17.74 8.23 -9.25
CA ASN A 9 -18.78 8.33 -8.22
C ASN A 9 -18.26 9.03 -6.95
N SER A 10 -19.12 9.76 -6.22
CA SER A 10 -18.70 10.51 -5.02
C SER A 10 -18.54 9.65 -3.77
N PHE A 11 -19.25 8.54 -3.70
CA PHE A 11 -19.18 7.65 -2.55
C PHE A 11 -19.70 6.25 -2.87
N ASN A 12 -18.95 5.24 -2.44
CA ASN A 12 -19.41 3.85 -2.45
C ASN A 12 -19.09 3.19 -1.10
N LYS A 13 -20.13 2.75 -0.39
CA LYS A 13 -20.02 2.16 0.95
C LYS A 13 -19.16 0.90 0.98
N ILE A 14 -19.27 0.05 -0.03
CA ILE A 14 -18.52 -1.22 -0.10
C ILE A 14 -17.04 -0.92 -0.30
N ILE A 15 -16.72 0.04 -1.15
CA ILE A 15 -15.34 0.44 -1.45
C ILE A 15 -14.73 1.16 -0.25
N ALA A 16 -15.49 2.03 0.41
CA ALA A 16 -15.08 2.64 1.67
C ALA A 16 -14.73 1.57 2.72
N LEU A 17 -15.60 0.55 2.88
CA LEU A 17 -15.37 -0.55 3.82
C LEU A 17 -14.12 -1.35 3.47
N THR A 18 -13.93 -1.70 2.19
CA THR A 18 -12.76 -2.49 1.76
C THR A 18 -11.47 -1.72 1.87
N GLU A 19 -11.43 -0.46 1.43
CA GLU A 19 -10.24 0.38 1.50
C GLU A 19 -9.87 0.72 2.94
N PHE A 20 -10.84 1.07 3.79
CA PHE A 20 -10.60 1.30 5.20
C PHE A 20 -10.10 0.04 5.89
N GLY A 21 -10.83 -1.06 5.72
CA GLY A 21 -10.60 -2.29 6.45
C GLY A 21 -9.30 -2.99 6.06
N SER A 22 -9.02 -3.10 4.75
CA SER A 22 -7.78 -3.71 4.27
C SER A 22 -6.56 -2.95 4.77
N ASN A 23 -6.60 -1.62 4.76
CA ASN A 23 -5.52 -0.78 5.25
C ASN A 23 -5.38 -0.77 6.76
N TYR A 24 -6.50 -0.85 7.49
CA TYR A 24 -6.50 -1.05 8.94
C TYR A 24 -5.76 -2.34 9.31
N VAL A 25 -6.13 -3.46 8.69
CA VAL A 25 -5.53 -4.77 8.95
C VAL A 25 -4.08 -4.82 8.52
N LEU A 26 -3.77 -4.30 7.34
CA LEU A 26 -2.40 -4.18 6.86
C LEU A 26 -1.52 -3.42 7.87
N ALA A 27 -1.94 -2.22 8.25
CA ALA A 27 -1.15 -1.38 9.14
C ALA A 27 -0.98 -1.98 10.53
N PHE A 28 -2.08 -2.47 11.10
CA PHE A 28 -2.06 -3.10 12.42
C PHE A 28 -1.15 -4.32 12.47
N PHE A 29 -1.33 -5.29 11.56
CA PHE A 29 -0.58 -6.54 11.60
C PHE A 29 0.88 -6.36 11.21
N VAL A 30 1.23 -5.44 10.29
CA VAL A 30 2.63 -5.14 9.98
C VAL A 30 3.36 -4.64 11.22
N LEU A 31 2.79 -3.68 11.94
CA LEU A 31 3.38 -3.15 13.18
C LEU A 31 3.45 -4.20 14.29
N PHE A 32 2.39 -5.00 14.42
CA PHE A 32 2.34 -6.09 15.40
C PHE A 32 3.40 -7.17 15.10
N CYS A 33 3.59 -7.51 13.83
CA CYS A 33 4.60 -8.45 13.38
C CYS A 33 6.02 -7.91 13.63
N LEU A 34 6.27 -6.62 13.36
CA LEU A 34 7.52 -5.94 13.73
C LEU A 34 7.81 -6.03 15.23
N TYR A 35 6.79 -5.80 16.07
CA TYR A 35 6.90 -5.96 17.52
C TYR A 35 7.28 -7.39 17.92
N ILE A 36 6.60 -8.40 17.38
CA ILE A 36 6.90 -9.82 17.63
C ILE A 36 8.34 -10.14 17.20
N PHE A 37 8.74 -9.75 16.00
CA PHE A 37 10.10 -10.02 15.51
C PHE A 37 11.18 -9.37 16.35
N LYS A 38 10.93 -8.16 16.86
CA LYS A 38 11.85 -7.50 17.78
C LYS A 38 11.98 -8.28 19.09
N ARG A 39 10.86 -8.68 19.69
CA ARG A 39 10.86 -9.45 20.94
C ARG A 39 11.46 -10.83 20.80
N ALA A 40 11.14 -11.53 19.71
CA ALA A 40 11.68 -12.86 19.41
C ALA A 40 13.12 -12.81 18.83
N LYS A 41 13.74 -11.62 18.78
CA LYS A 41 15.10 -11.40 18.25
C LYS A 41 15.29 -12.01 16.84
N VAL A 42 14.25 -12.03 16.01
CA VAL A 42 14.27 -12.62 14.66
C VAL A 42 15.12 -11.76 13.74
N GLN A 43 16.24 -12.32 13.27
CA GLN A 43 17.17 -11.64 12.36
C GLN A 43 16.94 -11.98 10.88
N SER A 44 16.29 -13.10 10.58
CA SER A 44 16.10 -13.56 9.19
C SER A 44 15.25 -12.58 8.38
N LYS A 45 15.84 -11.99 7.34
CA LYS A 45 15.15 -11.10 6.40
C LYS A 45 14.05 -11.84 5.62
N LEU A 46 14.29 -13.10 5.29
CA LEU A 46 13.32 -13.95 4.58
C LEU A 46 12.06 -14.21 5.42
N VAL A 47 12.21 -14.39 6.73
CA VAL A 47 11.05 -14.58 7.61
C VAL A 47 10.23 -13.30 7.72
N LYS A 48 10.89 -12.14 7.87
CA LYS A 48 10.22 -10.83 7.89
C LYS A 48 9.49 -10.55 6.57
N SER A 49 10.17 -10.86 5.48
CA SER A 49 9.70 -10.81 4.10
C SER A 49 8.42 -11.61 3.87
N LEU A 50 8.46 -12.88 4.23
CA LEU A 50 7.34 -13.77 4.06
C LEU A 50 6.15 -13.28 4.89
N ALA A 51 6.41 -12.84 6.13
CA ALA A 51 5.35 -12.38 7.01
C ALA A 51 4.63 -11.13 6.50
N PHE A 52 5.31 -10.03 6.12
CA PHE A 52 4.51 -8.87 5.65
C PHE A 52 3.91 -9.09 4.27
N THR A 53 4.51 -9.96 3.44
CA THR A 53 3.85 -10.41 2.21
C THR A 53 2.54 -11.12 2.58
N LEU A 54 2.57 -12.13 3.44
CA LEU A 54 1.37 -12.84 3.90
C LEU A 54 0.35 -11.92 4.56
N ILE A 55 0.77 -10.93 5.35
CA ILE A 55 -0.13 -9.93 5.96
C ILE A 55 -0.83 -9.10 4.88
N THR A 56 -0.10 -8.68 3.84
CA THR A 56 -0.69 -7.99 2.69
C THR A 56 -1.70 -8.88 1.98
N PHE A 57 -1.37 -10.16 1.75
CA PHE A 57 -2.33 -11.10 1.15
C PHE A 57 -3.58 -11.29 2.00
N MET A 58 -3.39 -11.48 3.29
CA MET A 58 -4.47 -11.67 4.26
C MET A 58 -5.39 -10.45 4.28
N SER A 59 -4.85 -9.23 4.30
CA SER A 59 -5.66 -8.01 4.30
C SER A 59 -6.50 -7.90 3.03
N ILE A 60 -5.95 -8.25 1.88
CA ILE A 60 -6.65 -8.26 0.58
C ILE A 60 -7.76 -9.31 0.57
N ILE A 61 -7.40 -10.58 0.82
CA ILE A 61 -8.34 -11.72 0.74
C ILE A 61 -9.49 -11.53 1.72
N MET A 62 -9.19 -11.12 2.95
CA MET A 62 -10.21 -10.97 3.99
C MET A 62 -11.24 -9.91 3.61
N PHE A 63 -10.81 -8.72 3.16
CA PHE A 63 -11.77 -7.68 2.79
C PHE A 63 -12.42 -7.91 1.43
N TRP A 64 -11.78 -8.67 0.54
CA TRP A 64 -12.42 -9.16 -0.68
C TRP A 64 -13.55 -10.14 -0.35
N ALA A 65 -13.31 -11.08 0.56
CA ALA A 65 -14.32 -12.04 1.01
C ALA A 65 -15.48 -11.35 1.75
N ILE A 66 -15.17 -10.42 2.67
CA ILE A 66 -16.18 -9.66 3.42
C ILE A 66 -17.04 -8.82 2.46
N SER A 67 -16.44 -8.12 1.51
CA SER A 67 -17.20 -7.32 0.54
C SER A 67 -18.08 -8.18 -0.35
N LYS A 68 -17.62 -9.38 -0.74
CA LYS A 68 -18.45 -10.34 -1.48
C LYS A 68 -19.60 -10.93 -0.64
N ALA A 69 -19.41 -11.09 0.66
CA ALA A 69 -20.44 -11.57 1.56
C ALA A 69 -21.52 -10.52 1.86
N VAL A 70 -21.12 -9.24 1.93
CA VAL A 70 -22.01 -8.12 2.28
C VAL A 70 -22.62 -7.44 1.04
N SER A 71 -22.06 -7.67 -0.15
CA SER A 71 -22.55 -7.09 -1.41
C SER A 71 -22.63 -8.11 -2.54
N ASN A 72 -23.66 -7.95 -3.37
CA ASN A 72 -23.80 -8.70 -4.62
C ASN A 72 -22.87 -8.18 -5.73
N ASP A 73 -22.29 -6.98 -5.56
CA ASP A 73 -21.37 -6.40 -6.51
C ASP A 73 -20.03 -7.16 -6.58
N ILE A 74 -19.33 -6.98 -7.70
CA ILE A 74 -17.93 -7.41 -7.82
C ILE A 74 -17.09 -6.48 -6.93
N PRO A 75 -16.39 -7.01 -5.92
CA PRO A 75 -15.59 -6.18 -5.03
C PRO A 75 -14.41 -5.58 -5.79
N ILE A 76 -14.34 -4.25 -5.78
CA ILE A 76 -13.22 -3.48 -6.34
C ILE A 76 -12.37 -3.03 -5.16
N MET A 77 -11.10 -3.39 -5.19
CA MET A 77 -10.15 -3.02 -4.14
C MET A 77 -8.86 -2.54 -4.78
N TYR A 78 -8.45 -1.34 -4.40
CA TYR A 78 -7.23 -0.69 -4.84
C TYR A 78 -6.07 -1.01 -3.90
N ILE A 79 -6.31 -1.02 -2.58
CA ILE A 79 -5.35 -1.33 -1.49
C ILE A 79 -4.21 -0.33 -1.37
N ASN A 80 -3.74 0.20 -2.49
CA ASN A 80 -2.55 1.02 -2.61
C ASN A 80 -2.86 2.29 -3.41
N PRO A 81 -2.46 3.47 -2.91
CA PRO A 81 -2.59 4.75 -3.61
C PRO A 81 -2.07 4.74 -5.05
N ILE A 82 -1.01 3.97 -5.35
CA ILE A 82 -0.45 3.82 -6.70
C ILE A 82 -1.53 3.41 -7.71
N THR A 83 -2.34 2.42 -7.35
CA THR A 83 -3.38 1.87 -8.24
C THR A 83 -4.54 2.85 -8.44
N VAL A 84 -4.92 3.58 -7.38
CA VAL A 84 -5.97 4.61 -7.44
C VAL A 84 -5.56 5.74 -8.38
N ILE A 85 -4.32 6.23 -8.23
CA ILE A 85 -3.78 7.32 -9.05
C ILE A 85 -3.70 6.87 -10.51
N PHE A 86 -3.14 5.69 -10.77
CA PHE A 86 -3.05 5.13 -12.12
C PHE A 86 -4.44 5.00 -12.78
N ASP A 87 -5.40 4.37 -12.12
CA ASP A 87 -6.75 4.16 -12.65
C ASP A 87 -7.49 5.48 -12.90
N SER A 88 -7.32 6.47 -12.02
CA SER A 88 -7.97 7.79 -12.17
C SER A 88 -7.52 8.51 -13.44
N ILE A 89 -6.22 8.48 -13.74
CA ILE A 89 -5.64 9.11 -14.93
C ILE A 89 -6.10 8.37 -16.20
N VAL A 90 -6.19 7.05 -16.13
CA VAL A 90 -6.66 6.25 -17.27
C VAL A 90 -8.14 6.47 -17.55
N GLU A 91 -8.99 6.63 -16.52
CA GLU A 91 -10.41 6.94 -16.72
C GLU A 91 -10.59 8.26 -17.47
N ILE A 92 -9.93 9.33 -17.02
CA ILE A 92 -10.07 10.69 -17.56
C ILE A 92 -9.84 10.74 -19.05
N ILE A 93 -8.79 10.05 -19.50
CA ILE A 93 -8.33 10.14 -20.88
C ILE A 93 -9.11 9.21 -21.82
N ASN A 94 -9.80 8.21 -21.27
CA ASN A 94 -10.68 7.29 -22.02
C ASN A 94 -12.09 7.85 -22.23
N ILE A 95 -12.58 8.75 -21.38
CA ILE A 95 -13.89 9.38 -21.58
C ILE A 95 -13.78 10.44 -22.69
N LYS A 96 -14.60 10.30 -23.75
CA LYS A 96 -14.62 11.19 -24.95
C LYS A 96 -14.87 12.68 -24.65
N SER A 97 -15.24 13.01 -23.41
CA SER A 97 -15.27 14.38 -22.89
C SER A 97 -14.70 14.33 -21.48
N PRO A 98 -13.54 14.95 -21.20
CA PRO A 98 -12.93 14.91 -19.88
C PRO A 98 -13.83 15.66 -18.91
N LYS A 99 -14.74 14.93 -18.26
CA LYS A 99 -15.51 15.47 -17.15
C LYS A 99 -14.62 15.38 -15.92
N ILE A 100 -14.51 16.51 -15.22
CA ILE A 100 -13.91 16.66 -13.89
C ILE A 100 -14.46 15.61 -12.91
N SER A 101 -15.63 15.02 -13.21
CA SER A 101 -16.24 13.93 -12.45
C SER A 101 -15.34 12.73 -12.21
N SER A 102 -14.34 12.47 -13.05
CA SER A 102 -13.45 11.28 -12.93
C SER A 102 -12.40 11.40 -11.81
N PHE A 103 -12.27 12.58 -11.17
CA PHE A 103 -11.48 12.76 -9.95
C PHE A 103 -12.32 12.79 -8.68
N ILE A 104 -13.66 12.79 -8.80
CA ILE A 104 -14.55 12.91 -7.65
C ILE A 104 -14.31 11.75 -6.66
N GLY A 105 -14.00 10.57 -7.18
CA GLY A 105 -13.79 9.39 -6.34
C GLY A 105 -12.41 9.29 -5.69
N LEU A 106 -11.41 9.98 -6.22
CA LEU A 106 -10.03 9.88 -5.74
C LEU A 106 -9.87 10.34 -4.27
N PRO A 107 -10.42 11.50 -3.83
CA PRO A 107 -10.33 11.93 -2.45
C PRO A 107 -10.93 10.95 -1.45
N TYR A 108 -12.08 10.34 -1.74
CA TYR A 108 -12.70 9.43 -0.77
C TYR A 108 -11.96 8.08 -0.71
N VAL A 109 -11.54 7.52 -1.86
CA VAL A 109 -10.79 6.25 -1.90
C VAL A 109 -9.47 6.40 -1.13
N LEU A 110 -8.66 7.40 -1.49
CA LEU A 110 -7.41 7.69 -0.77
C LEU A 110 -7.67 8.06 0.70
N GLY A 111 -8.76 8.79 0.97
CA GLY A 111 -9.18 9.15 2.31
C GLY A 111 -9.44 7.93 3.20
N PHE A 112 -10.16 6.93 2.71
CA PHE A 112 -10.42 5.69 3.47
C PHE A 112 -9.16 4.83 3.63
N GLN A 113 -8.28 4.78 2.63
CA GLN A 113 -6.97 4.11 2.78
C GLN A 113 -6.12 4.77 3.87
N PHE A 114 -6.11 6.11 3.92
CA PHE A 114 -5.42 6.87 4.95
C PHE A 114 -6.05 6.66 6.33
N LEU A 115 -7.37 6.81 6.45
CA LEU A 115 -8.10 6.61 7.71
C LEU A 115 -7.94 5.18 8.23
N GLY A 116 -7.99 4.18 7.36
CA GLY A 116 -7.74 2.78 7.70
C GLY A 116 -6.34 2.59 8.26
N SER A 117 -5.32 3.09 7.55
CA SER A 117 -3.92 3.01 7.99
C SER A 117 -3.72 3.70 9.35
N LEU A 118 -4.31 4.88 9.54
CA LEU A 118 -4.24 5.64 10.78
C LEU A 118 -4.93 4.91 11.93
N ALA A 119 -6.12 4.35 11.71
CA ALA A 119 -6.84 3.57 12.71
C ALA A 119 -6.07 2.31 13.12
N GLY A 120 -5.45 1.61 12.15
CA GLY A 120 -4.60 0.44 12.41
C GLY A 120 -3.37 0.82 13.24
N PHE A 121 -2.74 1.95 12.91
CA PHE A 121 -1.63 2.51 13.66
C PHE A 121 -2.02 2.86 15.11
N ILE A 122 -3.10 3.60 15.32
CA ILE A 122 -3.60 3.98 16.66
C ILE A 122 -3.91 2.72 17.49
N THR A 123 -4.57 1.73 16.87
CA THR A 123 -4.91 0.47 17.55
C THR A 123 -3.65 -0.27 17.99
N PHE A 124 -2.64 -0.34 17.12
CA PHE A 124 -1.35 -0.93 17.49
C PHE A 124 -0.72 -0.21 18.68
N VAL A 125 -0.70 1.12 18.70
CA VAL A 125 -0.14 1.90 19.83
C VAL A 125 -0.86 1.58 21.14
N LEU A 126 -2.20 1.53 21.12
CA LEU A 126 -3.00 1.17 22.29
C LEU A 126 -2.64 -0.23 22.79
N ILE A 127 -2.61 -1.22 21.90
CA ILE A 127 -2.29 -2.61 22.22
C ILE A 127 -0.84 -2.74 22.73
N PHE A 128 0.11 -2.03 22.15
CA PHE A 128 1.49 -2.01 22.60
C PHE A 128 1.61 -1.53 24.05
N TYR A 129 0.90 -0.46 24.42
CA TYR A 129 0.89 0.01 25.81
C TYR A 129 0.15 -0.92 26.76
N LEU A 130 -0.88 -1.64 26.30
CA LEU A 130 -1.53 -2.68 27.08
C LEU A 130 -0.56 -3.84 27.38
N PHE A 131 0.16 -4.35 26.37
CA PHE A 131 1.14 -5.42 26.58
C PHE A 131 2.31 -5.01 27.46
N LYS A 132 2.70 -3.74 27.44
CA LYS A 132 3.73 -3.21 28.35
C LYS A 132 3.32 -3.27 29.83
N LYS A 133 2.02 -3.30 30.14
CA LYS A 133 1.50 -3.38 31.51
C LYS A 133 1.37 -4.80 32.05
N VAL A 134 1.47 -5.82 31.19
CA VAL A 134 1.37 -7.23 31.62
C VAL A 134 2.68 -7.62 32.32
N PRO A 135 2.65 -8.11 33.58
CA PRO A 135 3.86 -8.52 34.30
C PRO A 135 4.63 -9.61 33.55
N SER A 136 5.96 -9.49 33.52
CA SER A 136 6.87 -10.27 32.67
C SER A 136 7.06 -11.74 33.04
N ASN A 137 6.26 -12.29 33.96
CA ASN A 137 6.44 -13.65 34.48
C ASN A 137 6.29 -14.77 33.44
N TYR A 138 5.77 -14.47 32.24
CA TYR A 138 5.64 -15.44 31.15
C TYR A 138 6.68 -15.29 30.02
N PHE A 139 7.49 -14.24 30.04
CA PHE A 139 8.43 -13.94 28.96
C PHE A 139 9.75 -13.46 29.55
N GLU A 140 10.75 -14.34 29.52
CA GLU A 140 12.11 -14.08 29.99
C GLU A 140 12.72 -12.84 29.29
N GLU A 141 13.48 -12.08 30.09
CA GLU A 141 14.22 -10.86 29.75
C GLU A 141 13.39 -9.59 29.45
N ASN A 142 13.39 -8.71 30.47
CA ASN A 142 12.90 -7.33 30.48
C ASN A 142 13.70 -6.38 29.56
N GLU A 143 13.90 -6.69 28.28
CA GLU A 143 14.28 -5.64 27.34
C GLU A 143 13.08 -4.69 27.20
N LYS A 144 13.18 -3.50 27.81
CA LYS A 144 12.21 -2.41 27.71
C LYS A 144 12.21 -1.87 26.27
N TYR A 145 11.65 -2.62 25.33
CA TYR A 145 11.45 -2.14 23.97
C TYR A 145 10.56 -0.91 24.02
N THR A 146 11.04 0.18 23.43
CA THR A 146 10.28 1.40 23.26
C THR A 146 9.52 1.34 21.93
N LEU A 147 8.49 2.17 21.80
CA LEU A 147 7.82 2.37 20.50
C LEU A 147 8.85 2.74 19.43
N LYS A 148 9.89 3.50 19.83
CA LYS A 148 11.03 3.87 18.99
C LYS A 148 11.74 2.61 18.45
N ASP A 149 12.03 1.61 19.26
CA ASP A 149 12.80 0.44 18.81
C ASP A 149 12.06 -0.41 17.77
N ILE A 150 10.73 -0.37 17.79
CA ILE A 150 9.87 -1.07 16.83
C ILE A 150 9.82 -0.29 15.52
N LEU A 151 9.57 1.01 15.63
CA LEU A 151 9.37 1.91 14.48
C LEU A 151 10.68 2.28 13.76
N PHE A 152 11.81 2.28 14.47
CA PHE A 152 13.12 2.72 13.95
C PHE A 152 14.02 1.57 13.52
N SER A 153 13.59 0.32 13.70
CA SER A 153 14.40 -0.87 13.35
C SER A 153 14.84 -0.94 11.88
N ASN A 154 14.20 -0.16 11.00
CA ASN A 154 14.51 -0.10 9.56
C ASN A 154 15.08 1.24 9.07
N HIS A 155 15.17 2.27 9.92
CA HIS A 155 15.71 3.59 9.53
C HIS A 155 17.18 3.78 9.96
N ASN A 156 18.00 2.74 9.82
CA ASN A 156 19.44 2.97 9.75
C ASN A 156 19.74 3.66 8.41
N GLU A 157 19.74 4.98 8.49
CA GLU A 157 20.05 5.96 7.47
C GLU A 157 21.21 5.54 6.56
N LYS A 158 20.93 5.20 5.30
CA LYS A 158 21.89 5.44 4.22
C LYS A 158 21.15 5.90 2.96
N THR A 159 21.62 7.03 2.42
CA THR A 159 21.71 7.43 1.01
C THR A 159 20.50 7.40 0.05
N LEU A 160 20.64 8.26 -0.96
CA LEU A 160 19.94 8.33 -2.25
C LEU A 160 19.72 6.94 -2.90
N ALA A 161 20.58 5.97 -2.61
CA ALA A 161 20.43 4.58 -3.06
C ALA A 161 19.17 3.90 -2.53
N PHE A 162 18.66 4.29 -1.35
CA PHE A 162 17.39 3.77 -0.83
C PHE A 162 16.20 4.37 -1.60
N SER A 163 16.15 5.68 -1.77
CA SER A 163 15.11 6.33 -2.59
C SER A 163 15.12 5.84 -4.04
N LEU A 164 16.29 5.55 -4.62
CA LEU A 164 16.38 4.99 -5.96
C LEU A 164 15.79 3.58 -6.06
N LYS A 165 16.02 2.73 -5.05
CA LYS A 165 15.40 1.41 -4.98
C LYS A 165 13.89 1.50 -4.78
N GLU A 166 13.41 2.48 -4.02
CA GLU A 166 11.98 2.75 -3.83
C GLU A 166 11.32 3.17 -5.13
N ILE A 167 11.95 4.09 -5.86
CA ILE A 167 11.53 4.50 -7.21
C ILE A 167 11.46 3.28 -8.14
N MET A 168 12.48 2.42 -8.15
CA MET A 168 12.47 1.20 -8.96
C MET A 168 11.34 0.23 -8.56
N PHE A 169 11.09 0.09 -7.26
CA PHE A 169 10.02 -0.75 -6.75
C PHE A 169 8.64 -0.21 -7.18
N ILE A 170 8.38 1.09 -6.97
CA ILE A 170 7.14 1.75 -7.40
C ILE A 170 6.96 1.60 -8.92
N LEU A 171 8.04 1.77 -9.70
CA LEU A 171 8.03 1.58 -11.14
C LEU A 171 7.60 0.16 -11.53
N ILE A 172 8.26 -0.86 -10.98
CA ILE A 172 7.93 -2.27 -11.25
C ILE A 172 6.49 -2.54 -10.83
N MET A 173 6.10 -2.17 -9.61
CA MET A 173 4.74 -2.37 -9.10
C MET A 173 3.69 -1.75 -10.00
N THR A 174 3.91 -0.49 -10.41
CA THR A 174 3.01 0.24 -11.29
C THR A 174 2.90 -0.47 -12.63
N ILE A 175 4.02 -0.76 -13.31
CA ILE A 175 4.00 -1.45 -14.62
C ILE A 175 3.24 -2.76 -14.51
N THR A 176 3.54 -3.54 -13.48
CA THR A 176 3.08 -4.92 -13.44
C THR A 176 1.60 -5.02 -13.07
N ILE A 177 1.13 -4.31 -12.03
CA ILE A 177 -0.31 -4.29 -11.67
C ILE A 177 -1.15 -3.68 -12.80
N SER A 178 -0.62 -2.66 -13.47
CA SER A 178 -1.30 -1.96 -14.55
C SER A 178 -1.51 -2.83 -15.79
N LEU A 179 -0.54 -3.69 -16.12
CA LEU A 179 -0.58 -4.54 -17.31
C LEU A 179 -1.36 -5.83 -17.09
N THR A 180 -1.27 -6.45 -15.91
CA THR A 180 -1.88 -7.76 -15.67
C THR A 180 -3.38 -7.69 -15.40
N SER A 181 -3.89 -6.61 -14.80
CA SER A 181 -5.33 -6.42 -14.58
C SER A 181 -6.13 -6.13 -15.86
N ARG A 182 -5.47 -5.86 -16.99
CA ARG A 182 -6.10 -5.26 -18.19
C ARG A 182 -5.89 -6.00 -19.52
N ASN A 183 -5.18 -7.14 -19.50
CA ASN A 183 -4.99 -8.00 -20.66
C ASN A 183 -6.04 -9.13 -20.80
N SER A 184 -7.21 -8.99 -20.16
CA SER A 184 -8.27 -10.01 -20.13
C SER A 184 -8.77 -10.41 -21.52
N ILE A 185 -8.78 -9.49 -22.48
CA ILE A 185 -9.40 -9.65 -23.80
C ILE A 185 -8.53 -10.49 -24.75
N THR A 186 -7.21 -10.51 -24.57
CA THR A 186 -6.30 -11.14 -25.55
C THR A 186 -6.09 -12.63 -25.29
N TYR A 187 -6.28 -13.09 -24.05
CA TYR A 187 -5.87 -14.44 -23.62
C TYR A 187 -7.00 -15.31 -23.05
N GLY A 188 -8.25 -14.84 -23.03
CA GLY A 188 -9.41 -15.64 -22.59
C GLY A 188 -9.43 -15.98 -21.09
N PHE A 189 -8.65 -15.27 -20.27
CA PHE A 189 -8.66 -15.48 -18.83
C PHE A 189 -9.96 -14.99 -18.20
N ASN A 190 -10.54 -15.82 -17.32
CA ASN A 190 -11.66 -15.38 -16.49
C ASN A 190 -11.15 -14.42 -15.38
N HIS A 191 -12.08 -13.65 -14.79
CA HIS A 191 -11.76 -12.65 -13.75
C HIS A 191 -11.00 -13.25 -12.56
N PHE A 192 -11.34 -14.48 -12.16
CA PHE A 192 -10.68 -15.17 -11.06
C PHE A 192 -9.20 -15.46 -11.37
N THR A 193 -8.90 -15.98 -12.56
CA THR A 193 -7.52 -16.26 -13.00
C THR A 193 -6.68 -14.97 -13.06
N LEU A 194 -7.26 -13.85 -13.49
CA LEU A 194 -6.57 -12.56 -13.50
C LEU A 194 -6.26 -12.06 -12.09
N VAL A 195 -7.22 -12.17 -11.16
CA VAL A 195 -7.01 -11.82 -9.75
C VAL A 195 -5.93 -12.71 -9.15
N LEU A 196 -5.95 -14.02 -9.42
CA LEU A 196 -4.95 -14.97 -8.93
C LEU A 196 -3.55 -14.68 -9.50
N ALA A 197 -3.45 -14.36 -10.79
CA ALA A 197 -2.19 -13.98 -11.41
C ALA A 197 -1.63 -12.67 -10.83
N ASN A 198 -2.50 -11.67 -10.65
CA ASN A 198 -2.14 -10.41 -9.98
C ASN A 198 -1.65 -10.66 -8.55
N MET A 199 -2.29 -11.58 -7.85
CA MET A 199 -1.90 -12.02 -6.52
C MET A 199 -0.52 -12.68 -6.52
N ILE A 200 -0.26 -13.68 -7.35
CA ILE A 200 1.07 -14.34 -7.41
C ILE A 200 2.17 -13.33 -7.76
N LEU A 201 1.87 -12.42 -8.67
CA LEU A 201 2.82 -11.42 -9.11
C LEU A 201 3.11 -10.38 -8.03
N LEU A 202 2.07 -9.87 -7.36
CA LEU A 202 2.18 -9.00 -6.20
C LEU A 202 2.97 -9.68 -5.08
N PHE A 203 2.71 -10.96 -4.82
CA PHE A 203 3.46 -11.78 -3.86
C PHE A 203 4.95 -11.79 -4.19
N THR A 204 5.30 -12.07 -5.44
CA THR A 204 6.68 -12.15 -5.89
C THR A 204 7.39 -10.81 -5.75
N ILE A 205 6.74 -9.71 -6.15
CA ILE A 205 7.32 -8.37 -6.04
C ILE A 205 7.50 -7.95 -4.57
N LEU A 206 6.50 -8.21 -3.71
CA LEU A 206 6.60 -7.93 -2.28
C LEU A 206 7.70 -8.75 -1.60
N LEU A 207 7.80 -10.04 -1.95
CA LEU A 207 8.83 -10.94 -1.44
C LEU A 207 10.23 -10.45 -1.86
N ILE A 208 10.43 -9.98 -3.09
CA ILE A 208 11.73 -9.41 -3.50
C ILE A 208 11.98 -8.06 -2.80
N SER A 209 10.98 -7.18 -2.75
CA SER A 209 11.07 -5.84 -2.16
C SER A 209 11.43 -5.84 -0.68
N SER A 210 10.93 -6.82 0.04
CA SER A 210 11.21 -6.99 1.47
C SER A 210 12.69 -7.21 1.83
N TYR A 211 13.53 -7.73 0.92
CA TYR A 211 14.99 -7.83 1.13
C TYR A 211 15.63 -6.45 1.34
N PHE A 212 14.92 -5.42 0.93
CA PHE A 212 15.24 -4.02 1.12
C PHE A 212 14.46 -3.39 2.28
N ASN A 213 14.10 -4.20 3.29
CA ASN A 213 13.42 -3.82 4.54
C ASN A 213 11.98 -3.33 4.38
N PHE A 214 11.31 -3.74 3.32
CA PHE A 214 10.00 -3.21 2.92
C PHE A 214 10.06 -1.70 2.81
N PHE A 215 10.35 -1.27 1.58
CA PHE A 215 10.00 0.07 1.14
C PHE A 215 8.58 0.40 1.54
N THR A 216 8.30 1.69 1.61
CA THR A 216 7.03 2.34 1.89
C THR A 216 5.95 1.91 0.90
N PHE A 217 5.65 0.61 0.87
CA PHE A 217 4.75 -0.07 -0.04
C PHE A 217 3.38 0.58 0.01
N HIS A 218 3.06 1.11 1.18
CA HIS A 218 1.91 1.96 1.39
C HIS A 218 2.39 3.33 1.91
N ILE A 219 2.29 4.37 1.09
CA ILE A 219 2.75 5.72 1.45
C ILE A 219 2.13 6.22 2.75
N PHE A 220 0.88 5.84 3.06
CA PHE A 220 0.23 6.22 4.33
C PHE A 220 0.82 5.53 5.56
N LEU A 221 1.37 4.31 5.42
CA LEU A 221 2.19 3.71 6.47
C LEU A 221 3.50 4.47 6.66
N GLY A 222 4.11 4.89 5.54
CA GLY A 222 5.25 5.81 5.52
C GLY A 222 4.99 7.10 6.27
N THR A 223 3.86 7.76 5.99
CA THR A 223 3.43 8.98 6.67
C THR A 223 3.38 8.77 8.19
N GLY A 224 2.83 7.66 8.64
CA GLY A 224 2.82 7.28 10.06
C GLY A 224 4.23 7.22 10.66
N PHE A 225 5.15 6.50 10.01
CA PHE A 225 6.54 6.42 10.44
C PHE A 225 7.23 7.79 10.45
N THR A 226 7.07 8.58 9.38
CA THR A 226 7.64 9.92 9.25
C THR A 226 7.17 10.86 10.36
N ILE A 227 5.87 10.91 10.65
CA ILE A 227 5.32 11.77 11.73
C ILE A 227 5.98 11.43 13.07
N LEU A 228 6.08 10.15 13.41
CA LEU A 228 6.68 9.70 14.67
C LEU A 228 8.18 9.99 14.73
N ASN A 229 8.87 9.84 13.60
CA ASN A 229 10.28 10.19 13.47
C ASN A 229 10.52 11.68 13.71
N LEU A 230 9.61 12.54 13.22
CA LEU A 230 9.68 13.98 13.44
C LEU A 230 9.41 14.39 14.89
N ILE A 231 8.45 13.71 15.56
CA ILE A 231 8.14 13.93 16.97
C ILE A 231 9.30 13.54 17.87
N THR A 232 9.98 12.42 17.57
CA THR A 232 11.01 11.84 18.44
C THR A 232 12.44 12.29 18.10
N SER A 233 12.69 12.79 16.88
CA SER A 233 13.98 13.38 16.52
C SER A 233 14.21 14.69 17.26
N LYS A 234 15.41 14.85 17.82
CA LYS A 234 15.84 16.04 18.56
C LYS A 234 16.67 17.00 17.70
N ASN A 235 17.26 16.53 16.59
CA ASN A 235 18.20 17.29 15.77
C ASN A 235 17.53 17.89 14.53
N LYS A 236 17.72 19.19 14.27
CA LYS A 236 17.19 19.89 13.10
C LYS A 236 17.67 19.28 11.77
N LYS A 237 18.94 18.85 11.68
CA LYS A 237 19.49 18.24 10.45
C LYS A 237 18.83 16.90 10.12
N GLU A 238 18.56 16.09 11.15
CA GLU A 238 17.88 14.81 11.03
C GLU A 238 16.41 15.01 10.58
N LYS A 239 15.71 15.98 11.19
CA LYS A 239 14.33 16.34 10.77
C LYS A 239 14.24 16.75 9.30
N ILE A 240 15.15 17.61 8.83
CA ILE A 240 15.19 18.02 7.41
C ILE A 240 15.37 16.80 6.51
N LYS A 241 16.29 15.89 6.86
CA LYS A 241 16.55 14.67 6.08
C LYS A 241 15.33 13.75 6.02
N ILE A 242 14.64 13.55 7.15
CA ILE A 242 13.39 12.78 7.23
C ILE A 242 12.32 13.39 6.31
N ILE A 243 12.13 14.71 6.36
CA ILE A 243 11.16 15.43 5.52
C ILE A 243 11.51 15.27 4.05
N THR A 244 12.77 15.51 3.66
CA THR A 244 13.20 15.44 2.27
C THR A 244 12.99 14.05 1.69
N HIS A 245 13.36 12.99 2.41
CA HIS A 245 13.15 11.61 1.95
C HIS A 245 11.66 11.31 1.79
N TYR A 246 10.84 11.63 2.79
CA TYR A 246 9.39 11.45 2.70
C TYR A 246 8.79 12.16 1.48
N PHE A 247 9.21 13.39 1.18
CA PHE A 247 8.72 14.11 0.01
C PHE A 247 9.18 13.50 -1.31
N ILE A 248 10.39 12.94 -1.38
CA ILE A 248 10.87 12.20 -2.57
C ILE A 248 9.98 10.98 -2.79
N ASP A 249 9.75 10.19 -1.74
CA ASP A 249 8.98 8.94 -1.82
C ASP A 249 7.50 9.21 -2.12
N PHE A 250 6.93 10.25 -1.48
CA PHE A 250 5.59 10.75 -1.77
C PHE A 250 5.45 11.21 -3.23
N SER A 251 6.42 11.99 -3.72
CA SER A 251 6.43 12.47 -5.11
C SER A 251 6.56 11.30 -6.09
N ALA A 252 7.43 10.33 -5.81
CA ALA A 252 7.59 9.13 -6.63
C ALA A 252 6.29 8.32 -6.69
N THR A 253 5.59 8.18 -5.56
CA THR A 253 4.29 7.48 -5.47
C THR A 253 3.20 8.13 -6.33
N ILE A 254 3.28 9.43 -6.60
CA ILE A 254 2.31 10.15 -7.45
C ILE A 254 2.79 10.20 -8.90
N LEU A 255 4.04 10.62 -9.13
CA LEU A 255 4.58 10.90 -10.46
C LEU A 255 4.78 9.63 -11.28
N ILE A 256 5.28 8.54 -10.69
CA ILE A 256 5.55 7.30 -11.42
C ILE A 256 4.26 6.69 -11.97
N PRO A 257 3.19 6.49 -11.16
CA PRO A 257 1.90 6.02 -11.67
C PRO A 257 1.30 6.94 -12.73
N ALA A 258 1.43 8.25 -12.55
CA ALA A 258 0.93 9.22 -13.52
C ALA A 258 1.65 9.15 -14.87
N ILE A 259 2.99 9.11 -14.86
CA ILE A 259 3.80 9.01 -16.08
C ILE A 259 3.50 7.68 -16.79
N ILE A 260 3.47 6.56 -16.07
CA ILE A 260 3.17 5.25 -16.67
C ILE A 260 1.76 5.25 -17.27
N ALA A 261 0.75 5.77 -16.56
CA ALA A 261 -0.60 5.89 -17.10
C ALA A 261 -0.63 6.64 -18.44
N LEU A 262 0.04 7.79 -18.50
CA LEU A 262 0.16 8.58 -19.73
C LEU A 262 0.86 7.80 -20.86
N LEU A 263 1.99 7.15 -20.57
CA LEU A 263 2.73 6.34 -21.54
C LEU A 263 1.90 5.17 -22.07
N THR A 264 1.23 4.41 -21.19
CA THR A 264 0.36 3.29 -21.58
C THR A 264 -0.72 3.77 -22.56
N ILE A 265 -1.30 4.94 -22.31
CA ILE A 265 -2.33 5.50 -23.20
C ILE A 265 -1.75 5.95 -24.54
N LEU A 266 -0.58 6.58 -24.56
CA LEU A 266 0.08 7.01 -25.79
C LEU A 266 0.37 5.83 -26.73
N ILE A 267 0.90 4.74 -26.17
CA ILE A 267 1.15 3.50 -26.92
C ILE A 267 -0.14 2.96 -27.54
N ILE A 268 -1.25 2.97 -26.78
CA ILE A 268 -2.54 2.41 -27.21
C ILE A 268 -3.23 3.29 -28.26
N LYS A 269 -3.29 4.62 -28.06
CA LYS A 269 -3.85 5.56 -29.04
C LYS A 269 -3.03 5.56 -30.34
N GLY A 270 -1.70 5.45 -30.25
CA GLY A 270 -0.81 5.26 -31.39
C GLY A 270 -1.05 3.94 -32.13
N GLY A 271 -1.48 2.89 -31.41
CA GLY A 271 -1.79 1.57 -31.97
C GLY A 271 -3.21 1.39 -32.54
N LYS A 272 -4.05 2.43 -32.60
CA LYS A 272 -5.50 2.35 -32.96
C LYS A 272 -6.31 1.33 -32.14
N GLN A 273 -5.79 0.86 -31.00
CA GLN A 273 -6.53 -0.04 -30.14
C GLN A 273 -7.45 0.78 -29.24
N LYS A 274 -8.75 0.48 -29.26
CA LYS A 274 -9.66 0.95 -28.22
C LYS A 274 -9.37 0.12 -26.97
N TYR A 275 -9.25 0.77 -25.82
CA TYR A 275 -9.48 0.07 -24.56
C TYR A 275 -10.85 -0.60 -24.67
N ALA A 276 -10.87 -1.92 -24.79
CA ALA A 276 -12.01 -2.70 -24.35
C ALA A 276 -11.81 -2.88 -22.84
N TYR A 277 -12.78 -2.39 -22.08
CA TYR A 277 -12.94 -2.65 -20.65
C TYR A 277 -14.18 -3.51 -20.49
#